data_AF-A0A2E3MNG7-F1
#
_entry.id   AF-A0A2E3MNG7-F1
#
_cell.length_a   1.000
_cell.length_b   1.000
_cell.length_c   1.000
_cell.angle_alpha   90.00
_cell.angle_beta   90.00
_cell.angle_gamma   90.00
#
_symmetry.space_group_name_H-M   'P 1'
#
loop_
_entity.id
_entity.type
_entity.pdbx_description
1 polymer ?
#
loop_
_entity_poly.entity_id
_entity_poly.type
_entity_poly.pdbx_seq_one_letter_code
_entity_poly.pdbx_strand_id
1 'polypeptide(L)'
;MHIPVETISSLTQLDESLACQPTLFVVDLAAVATDQLETMVATVRDRVPGATIIAFGPHVWEAKLQAAQQAGCDQVLSRGQLHKEMTALLQQYVPG
;
A
#
# COMPACT_ATOMS: atom_id res chain seq x y z
N MET A 1 -18.12 2.64 14.37
CA MET A 1 -17.12 3.43 13.64
C MET A 1 -16.99 2.85 12.25
N HIS A 2 -17.04 3.69 11.21
CA HIS A 2 -16.96 3.25 9.81
C HIS A 2 -15.67 3.83 9.22
N ILE A 3 -14.72 2.96 8.90
CA ILE A 3 -13.50 3.35 8.16
C ILE A 3 -13.89 3.30 6.68
N PRO A 4 -13.86 4.42 5.95
CA PRO A 4 -14.09 4.38 4.51
C PRO A 4 -12.94 3.60 3.86
N VAL A 5 -13.28 2.60 3.07
CA VAL A 5 -12.31 1.80 2.32
C VAL A 5 -12.68 1.86 0.85
N GLU A 6 -11.70 2.22 0.03
CA GLU A 6 -11.80 2.18 -1.42
C GLU A 6 -10.79 1.15 -1.94
N THR A 7 -11.20 0.38 -2.94
CA THR A 7 -10.32 -0.60 -3.60
C THR A 7 -10.30 -0.29 -5.08
N ILE A 8 -9.09 -0.08 -5.60
CA ILE A 8 -8.84 0.01 -7.03
C ILE A 8 -8.17 -1.26 -7.52
N SER A 9 -8.51 -1.68 -8.73
CA SER A 9 -7.91 -2.84 -9.40
C SER A 9 -6.92 -2.44 -10.50
N SER A 10 -6.78 -1.14 -10.76
CA SER A 10 -5.88 -0.58 -11.78
C SER A 10 -5.20 0.68 -11.27
N LEU A 11 -3.90 0.83 -11.57
CA LEU A 11 -3.15 2.05 -11.28
C LEU A 11 -3.67 3.27 -12.07
N THR A 12 -4.43 3.08 -13.14
CA THR A 12 -5.06 4.18 -13.87
C THR A 12 -6.10 4.94 -13.04
N GLN A 13 -6.64 4.32 -11.98
CA GLN A 13 -7.61 4.94 -11.07
C GLN A 13 -6.93 5.59 -9.85
N LEU A 14 -5.60 5.43 -9.72
CA LEU A 14 -4.86 5.85 -8.54
C LEU A 14 -5.04 7.34 -8.22
N ASP A 15 -4.86 8.21 -9.21
CA ASP A 15 -5.01 9.65 -9.03
C ASP A 15 -6.39 10.06 -8.52
N GLU A 16 -7.46 9.43 -9.03
CA GLU A 16 -8.83 9.73 -8.62
C GLU A 16 -9.07 9.28 -7.18
N SER A 17 -8.66 8.06 -6.82
CA SER A 17 -8.83 7.53 -5.46
C SER A 17 -7.98 8.28 -4.42
N LEU A 18 -6.82 8.83 -4.81
CA LEU A 18 -6.01 9.66 -3.90
C LEU A 18 -6.66 11.01 -3.58
N ALA A 19 -7.69 11.45 -4.32
CA ALA A 19 -8.42 12.69 -4.03
C ALA A 19 -9.11 12.67 -2.65
N CYS A 20 -9.42 11.49 -2.11
CA CYS A 20 -9.96 11.36 -0.76
C CYS A 20 -8.90 11.54 0.35
N GLN A 21 -7.63 11.74 -0.01
CA GLN A 21 -6.47 11.87 0.90
C GLN A 21 -6.39 10.73 1.93
N PRO A 22 -6.24 9.47 1.48
CA PRO A 22 -6.15 8.33 2.38
C PRO A 22 -4.89 8.42 3.25
N THR A 23 -5.02 8.10 4.54
CA THR A 23 -3.89 8.03 5.47
C THR A 23 -3.11 6.72 5.37
N LEU A 24 -3.74 5.68 4.81
CA LEU A 24 -3.17 4.35 4.65
C LEU A 24 -3.46 3.83 3.23
N PHE A 25 -2.40 3.41 2.55
CA PHE A 25 -2.44 2.80 1.23
C PHE A 25 -1.85 1.39 1.31
N VAL A 26 -2.66 0.38 0.97
CA VAL A 26 -2.25 -1.03 1.04
C VAL A 26 -2.18 -1.61 -0.36
N VAL A 27 -1.01 -2.15 -0.74
CA VAL A 27 -0.71 -2.61 -2.09
C VAL A 27 -0.48 -4.11 -2.13
N ASP A 28 -1.29 -4.85 -2.89
CA ASP A 28 -0.98 -6.23 -3.24
C ASP A 28 0.07 -6.23 -4.36
N LEU A 29 1.27 -6.72 -4.07
CA LEU A 29 2.34 -6.87 -5.05
C LEU A 29 1.97 -7.88 -6.15
N ALA A 30 0.93 -8.69 -6.00
CA ALA A 30 0.41 -9.50 -7.11
C ALA A 30 -0.32 -8.67 -8.18
N ALA A 31 -0.86 -7.50 -7.81
CA ALA A 31 -1.62 -6.63 -8.69
C ALA A 31 -0.76 -5.55 -9.39
N VAL A 32 0.49 -5.36 -8.97
CA VAL A 32 1.38 -4.30 -9.49
C VAL A 32 2.64 -4.91 -10.08
N ALA A 33 3.03 -4.52 -11.29
CA ALA A 33 4.30 -4.95 -11.88
C ALA A 33 5.50 -4.27 -11.19
N THR A 34 6.64 -4.94 -11.13
CA THR A 34 7.81 -4.47 -10.37
C THR A 34 8.34 -3.12 -10.88
N ASP A 35 8.33 -2.91 -12.19
CA ASP A 35 8.73 -1.69 -12.88
C ASP A 35 7.77 -0.51 -12.67
N GLN A 36 6.56 -0.76 -12.17
CA GLN A 36 5.58 0.27 -11.84
C GLN A 36 5.58 0.69 -10.37
N LEU A 37 6.31 -0.03 -9.50
CA LEU A 37 6.31 0.25 -8.05
C LEU A 37 6.85 1.64 -7.73
N GLU A 38 7.97 2.03 -8.33
CA GLU A 38 8.59 3.34 -8.07
C GLU A 38 7.66 4.48 -8.51
N THR A 39 7.11 4.40 -9.71
CA THR A 39 6.15 5.40 -10.23
C THR A 39 4.89 5.47 -9.36
N MET A 40 4.33 4.32 -8.96
CA MET A 40 3.15 4.26 -8.08
C MET A 40 3.44 4.93 -6.74
N VAL A 41 4.57 4.61 -6.09
CA VAL A 41 4.95 5.22 -4.81
C VAL A 41 5.17 6.72 -4.99
N ALA A 42 5.87 7.15 -6.03
CA ALA A 42 6.08 8.56 -6.32
C ALA A 42 4.76 9.33 -6.47
N THR A 43 3.77 8.78 -7.20
CA THR A 43 2.43 9.38 -7.33
C THR A 43 1.74 9.51 -5.97
N VAL A 44 1.77 8.46 -5.14
CA VAL A 44 1.16 8.51 -3.80
C VAL A 44 1.83 9.57 -2.93
N ARG A 45 3.17 9.65 -2.95
CA ARG A 45 3.95 10.63 -2.18
C ARG A 45 3.73 12.08 -2.64
N ASP A 46 3.57 12.30 -3.94
CA ASP A 46 3.30 13.63 -4.50
C ASP A 46 1.90 14.12 -4.10
N ARG A 47 0.88 13.25 -4.24
CA ARG A 47 -0.52 13.60 -3.95
C ARG A 47 -0.83 13.64 -2.46
N VAL A 48 -0.29 12.69 -1.71
CA VAL A 48 -0.62 12.45 -0.30
C VAL A 48 0.67 12.13 0.49
N PRO A 49 1.54 13.13 0.72
CA PRO A 49 2.86 12.92 1.31
C PRO A 49 2.84 12.27 2.70
N GLY A 50 1.74 12.42 3.44
CA GLY A 50 1.54 11.82 4.76
C GLY A 50 0.93 10.40 4.77
N ALA A 51 0.58 9.83 3.62
CA ALA A 51 0.01 8.50 3.55
C ALA A 51 1.05 7.44 3.93
N THR A 52 0.68 6.45 4.74
CA THR A 52 1.52 5.27 4.95
C THR A 52 1.28 4.26 3.84
N ILE A 53 2.35 3.75 3.22
CA ILE A 53 2.30 2.79 2.13
C ILE A 53 2.78 1.42 2.65
N ILE A 54 1.85 0.46 2.70
CA ILE A 54 2.14 -0.92 3.09
C ILE A 54 1.98 -1.82 1.87
N ALA A 55 3.07 -2.43 1.41
CA ALA A 55 3.04 -3.43 0.37
C ALA A 55 2.99 -4.84 0.95
N PHE A 56 2.30 -5.77 0.29
CA PHE A 56 2.31 -7.17 0.69
C PHE A 56 2.34 -8.13 -0.49
N GLY A 57 2.91 -9.31 -0.28
CA GLY A 57 2.95 -10.35 -1.31
C GLY A 57 3.37 -11.73 -0.79
N PRO A 58 3.39 -12.76 -1.65
CA PRO A 58 3.99 -14.05 -1.32
C PRO A 58 5.43 -13.88 -0.80
N HIS A 59 5.78 -14.57 0.29
CA HIS A 59 7.12 -14.47 0.90
C HIS A 59 8.24 -14.93 -0.05
N VAL A 60 7.93 -15.85 -0.97
CA VAL A 60 8.87 -16.35 -2.00
C VAL A 60 9.23 -15.31 -3.05
N TRP A 61 8.52 -14.17 -3.12
CA TRP A 61 8.83 -13.08 -4.05
C TRP A 61 9.82 -12.09 -3.45
N GLU A 62 10.91 -12.59 -2.86
CA GLU A 62 11.92 -11.79 -2.15
C GLU A 62 12.39 -10.59 -2.97
N ALA A 63 12.69 -10.78 -4.26
CA ALA A 63 13.10 -9.70 -5.15
C ALA A 63 12.04 -8.61 -5.32
N LYS A 64 10.75 -8.98 -5.36
CA LYS A 64 9.65 -8.02 -5.51
C LYS A 64 9.33 -7.30 -4.20
N LEU A 65 9.46 -8.00 -3.08
CA LEU A 65 9.36 -7.39 -1.75
C LEU A 65 10.50 -6.36 -1.55
N GLN A 66 11.72 -6.73 -1.93
CA GLN A 66 12.87 -5.82 -1.93
C GLN A 66 12.66 -4.63 -2.86
N ALA A 67 12.15 -4.85 -4.08
CA ALA A 67 11.83 -3.76 -5.00
C ALA A 67 10.77 -2.80 -4.43
N ALA A 68 9.75 -3.32 -3.73
CA ALA A 68 8.74 -2.48 -3.07
C ALA A 68 9.35 -1.64 -1.95
N GLN A 69 10.29 -2.20 -1.19
CA GLN A 69 11.00 -1.46 -0.16
C GLN A 69 11.91 -0.37 -0.77
N GLN A 70 12.63 -0.70 -1.85
CA GLN A 70 13.47 0.24 -2.58
C GLN A 70 12.66 1.37 -3.24
N ALA A 71 11.44 1.08 -3.69
CA ALA A 71 10.50 2.06 -4.23
C ALA A 71 10.01 3.07 -3.18
N GLY A 72 10.19 2.80 -1.88
CA GLY A 72 9.81 3.72 -0.80
C GLY A 72 8.49 3.38 -0.09
N CYS A 73 8.05 2.12 -0.17
CA CYS A 73 6.99 1.63 0.74
C CYS A 73 7.49 1.66 2.20
N ASP A 74 6.65 2.14 3.11
CA ASP A 74 7.00 2.26 4.54
C ASP A 74 7.11 0.89 5.20
N GLN A 75 6.25 -0.04 4.80
CA GLN A 75 6.28 -1.42 5.27
C GLN A 75 6.09 -2.38 4.10
N VAL A 76 6.81 -3.50 4.17
CA VAL A 76 6.66 -4.60 3.21
C VAL A 76 6.48 -5.89 3.99
N LEU A 77 5.31 -6.51 3.81
CA LEU A 77 4.88 -7.68 4.58
C LEU A 77 4.68 -8.87 3.66
N SER A 78 4.94 -10.08 4.17
CA SER A 78 4.38 -11.25 3.51
C SER A 78 2.86 -11.27 3.67
N ARG A 79 2.15 -11.96 2.76
CA ARG A 79 0.70 -12.14 2.84
C ARG A 79 0.25 -12.75 4.18
N GLY A 80 1.05 -13.68 4.74
CA GLY A 80 0.79 -14.27 6.05
C GLY A 80 0.96 -13.28 7.20
N GLN A 81 2.00 -12.44 7.15
CA GLN A 81 2.23 -11.38 8.15
C GLN A 81 1.11 -10.35 8.11
N LEU A 82 0.74 -9.85 6.92
CA LEU A 82 -0.36 -8.89 6.79
C LEU A 82 -1.65 -9.47 7.38
N HIS A 83 -1.99 -10.73 7.08
CA HIS A 83 -3.20 -11.35 7.62
C HIS A 83 -3.18 -11.43 9.16
N LYS A 84 -2.02 -11.73 9.75
CA LYS A 84 -1.85 -11.82 11.21
C LYS A 84 -1.89 -10.44 11.89
N GLU A 85 -1.35 -9.42 11.23
CA GLU A 85 -1.13 -8.09 11.80
C GLU A 85 -2.22 -7.08 11.42
N MET A 86 -3.10 -7.41 10.47
CA MET A 86 -4.12 -6.52 9.90
C MET A 86 -4.91 -5.77 10.97
N THR A 87 -5.42 -6.48 11.98
CA THR A 87 -6.21 -5.85 13.05
C THR A 87 -5.40 -4.81 13.81
N ALA A 88 -4.17 -5.15 14.19
CA ALA A 88 -3.30 -4.25 14.93
C ALA A 88 -2.83 -3.06 14.08
N LEU A 89 -2.56 -3.28 12.78
CA LEU A 89 -2.22 -2.23 11.83
C LEU A 89 -3.39 -1.26 11.68
N LEU A 90 -4.59 -1.75 11.35
CA LEU A 90 -5.75 -0.89 11.13
C LEU A 90 -6.12 -0.09 12.37
N GLN A 91 -5.99 -0.66 13.57
CA GLN A 91 -6.23 0.04 14.85
C GLN A 91 -5.39 1.30 15.02
N GLN A 92 -4.19 1.39 14.41
CA GLN A 92 -3.34 2.58 14.47
C GLN A 92 -3.89 3.74 13.63
N TYR A 93 -4.73 3.45 12.64
CA TYR A 93 -5.29 4.43 11.70
C TYR A 93 -6.78 4.71 11.96
N VAL A 94 -7.36 4.11 13.00
CA VAL A 94 -8.70 4.48 13.47
C VAL A 94 -8.56 5.72 14.36
N PRO A 95 -9.19 6.86 14.00
CA PRO A 95 -9.26 7.99 14.92
C PRO A 95 -10.02 7.57 16.19
N GLY A 96 -9.43 7.84 17.36
CA GLY A 96 -10.02 7.55 18.67
C GLY A 96 -11.26 8.37 18.98
#